data_AF-A0A165BRI5-F1
#
_entry.id   AF-A0A165BRI5-F1
#
_cell.length_a   1.000
_cell.length_b   1.000
_cell.length_c   1.000
_cell.angle_alpha   90.00
_cell.angle_beta   90.00
_cell.angle_gamma   90.00
#
_symmetry.space_group_name_H-M   'P 1'
#
loop_
_entity.id
_entity.type
_entity.pdbx_description
1 polymer ?
#
loop_
_entity_poly.entity_id
_entity_poly.type
_entity_poly.pdbx_seq_one_letter_code
_entity_poly.pdbx_strand_id
1 'polypeptide(L)'
;MLAMLPRAGKRDAVSRRVVRIATTLVEQHADVNVVMDGCSPLTYACQALQWPLIELLLLHGARLPSRQPSGLFDGLSSRSDSSRFAALVKKIGPVPSRPPRPCPCWSGKPLSKCHAADQHLYPAHFFCPCGSRKSYGYCCSRREFQTYEAWHTGLERIEIRTERPSLDLPAVRVLAQIPNAKELSGMMYNFDGFMNLPPGYQEQNKRMRCAMADRLLALRAVDPGYAYAMKEVDFIPQ
;
A
#
# COMPACT_ATOMS: atom_id res chain seq x y z
N MET A 1 -26.08 34.78 20.82
CA MET A 1 -25.84 34.43 19.40
C MET A 1 -25.84 32.91 19.29
N LEU A 2 -27.02 32.32 19.02
CA LEU A 2 -27.25 30.87 18.99
C LEU A 2 -26.67 30.29 17.69
N ALA A 3 -25.57 29.53 17.80
CA ALA A 3 -25.05 28.77 16.67
C ALA A 3 -26.04 27.65 16.32
N MET A 4 -26.55 27.71 15.09
CA MET A 4 -27.47 26.72 14.54
C MET A 4 -26.87 25.32 14.57
N LEU A 5 -27.47 24.43 15.36
CA LEU A 5 -27.19 23.00 15.30
C LEU A 5 -27.54 22.49 13.88
N PRO A 6 -26.67 21.73 13.21
CA PRO A 6 -26.97 21.16 11.90
C PRO A 6 -28.17 20.21 12.00
N ARG A 7 -29.09 20.33 11.04
CA ARG A 7 -30.30 19.49 10.87
C ARG A 7 -29.95 17.99 11.01
N ALA A 8 -30.71 17.29 11.86
CA ALA A 8 -30.49 15.89 12.27
C ALA A 8 -30.12 14.92 11.13
N GLY A 9 -30.75 15.04 9.95
CA GLY A 9 -30.48 14.15 8.80
C GLY A 9 -29.06 14.23 8.22
N LYS A 10 -28.32 15.35 8.40
CA LYS A 10 -26.94 15.49 7.90
C LYS A 10 -25.93 14.84 8.84
N ARG A 11 -26.21 14.84 10.15
CA ARG A 11 -25.37 14.20 11.18
C ARG A 11 -25.39 12.67 11.04
N ASP A 12 -26.55 12.08 10.73
CA ASP A 12 -26.69 10.63 10.54
C ASP A 12 -25.96 10.12 9.29
N ALA A 13 -25.95 10.91 8.20
CA ALA A 13 -25.22 10.56 6.98
C ALA A 13 -23.69 10.59 7.19
N VAL A 14 -23.18 11.61 7.88
CA VAL A 14 -21.75 11.71 8.23
C VAL A 14 -21.35 10.56 9.15
N SER A 15 -22.15 10.28 10.19
CA SER A 15 -21.90 9.17 11.11
C SER A 15 -21.80 7.82 10.37
N ARG A 16 -22.76 7.50 9.49
CA ARG A 16 -22.72 6.28 8.67
C ARG A 16 -21.48 6.19 7.78
N ARG A 17 -21.06 7.31 7.18
CA ARG A 17 -19.84 7.36 6.36
C ARG A 17 -18.60 7.08 7.20
N VAL A 18 -18.48 7.70 8.37
CA VAL A 18 -17.35 7.51 9.28
C VAL A 18 -17.29 6.06 9.74
N VAL A 19 -18.42 5.45 10.12
CA VAL A 19 -18.46 4.03 10.49
C VAL A 19 -17.95 3.15 9.35
N ARG A 20 -18.41 3.37 8.10
CA ARG A 20 -17.92 2.59 6.95
C ARG A 20 -16.41 2.72 6.74
N ILE A 21 -15.88 3.95 6.80
CA ILE A 21 -14.44 4.20 6.64
C ILE A 21 -13.66 3.50 7.75
N ALA A 22 -14.10 3.67 9.00
CA ALA A 22 -13.46 3.04 10.16
C ALA A 22 -13.48 1.51 10.03
N THR A 23 -14.61 0.92 9.63
CA THR A 23 -14.72 -0.52 9.38
C THR A 23 -13.70 -0.98 8.35
N THR A 24 -13.62 -0.33 7.19
CA THR A 24 -12.66 -0.69 6.15
C THR A 24 -11.21 -0.61 6.64
N LEU A 25 -10.85 0.43 7.39
CA LEU A 25 -9.50 0.59 7.92
C LEU A 25 -9.15 -0.51 8.94
N VAL A 26 -10.06 -0.82 9.86
CA VAL A 26 -9.86 -1.84 10.89
C VAL A 26 -9.76 -3.23 10.26
N GLU A 27 -10.62 -3.55 9.30
CA GLU A 27 -10.56 -4.80 8.53
C GLU A 27 -9.26 -4.92 7.74
N GLN A 28 -8.74 -3.80 7.20
CA GLN A 28 -7.43 -3.72 6.58
C GLN A 28 -6.25 -3.69 7.58
N HIS A 29 -6.51 -4.04 8.83
CA HIS A 29 -5.53 -4.19 9.91
C HIS A 29 -4.81 -2.90 10.31
N ALA A 30 -5.44 -1.73 10.12
CA ALA A 30 -4.98 -0.51 10.76
C ALA A 30 -4.76 -0.71 12.28
N ASP A 31 -3.80 0.01 12.86
CA ASP A 31 -3.58 -0.05 14.30
C ASP A 31 -4.79 0.56 15.04
N VAL A 32 -5.43 -0.26 15.89
CA VAL A 32 -6.63 0.12 16.65
C VAL A 32 -6.30 0.76 18.00
N ASN A 33 -5.02 0.76 18.38
CA ASN A 33 -4.54 1.25 19.66
C ASN A 33 -3.78 2.57 19.54
N VAL A 34 -3.79 3.21 18.35
CA VAL A 34 -3.24 4.54 18.16
C VAL A 34 -3.93 5.50 19.13
N VAL A 35 -3.16 6.36 19.78
CA VAL A 35 -3.68 7.36 20.70
C VAL A 35 -3.48 8.74 20.08
N MET A 36 -4.57 9.51 20.01
CA MET A 36 -4.58 10.90 19.55
C MET A 36 -5.32 11.72 20.60
N ASP A 37 -4.69 12.78 21.10
CA ASP A 37 -5.23 13.63 22.17
C ASP A 37 -5.68 12.85 23.41
N GLY A 38 -4.94 11.79 23.77
CA GLY A 38 -5.26 10.92 24.90
C GLY A 38 -6.42 9.96 24.67
N CYS A 39 -7.07 9.99 23.51
CA CYS A 39 -8.18 9.11 23.15
C CYS A 39 -7.74 8.04 22.14
N SER A 40 -8.16 6.80 22.37
CA SER A 40 -8.03 5.72 21.38
C SER A 40 -9.26 5.67 20.46
N PRO A 41 -9.19 5.01 19.28
CA PRO A 41 -10.36 4.70 18.47
C PRO A 41 -11.52 4.09 19.26
N LEU A 42 -11.22 3.23 20.24
CA LEU A 42 -12.22 2.62 21.10
C LEU A 42 -12.88 3.65 22.02
N THR A 43 -12.10 4.57 22.61
CA THR A 43 -12.64 5.67 23.43
C THR A 43 -13.62 6.53 22.63
N TYR A 44 -13.27 6.90 21.39
CA TYR A 44 -14.18 7.66 20.52
C TYR A 44 -15.45 6.87 20.15
N ALA A 45 -15.32 5.57 19.86
CA ALA A 45 -16.47 4.73 19.57
C ALA A 45 -17.42 4.60 20.78
N CYS A 46 -16.87 4.53 22.00
CA CYS A 46 -17.61 4.56 23.26
C CYS A 46 -18.34 5.89 23.46
N GLN A 47 -17.66 7.03 23.29
CA GLN A 47 -18.28 8.36 23.41
C GLN A 47 -19.43 8.57 22.42
N ALA A 48 -19.31 8.02 21.21
CA ALA A 48 -20.33 8.09 20.17
C ALA A 48 -21.39 6.97 20.26
N LEU A 49 -21.30 6.08 21.26
CA LEU A 49 -22.16 4.90 21.45
C LEU A 49 -22.33 4.04 20.19
N GLN A 50 -21.27 3.94 19.37
CA GLN A 50 -21.27 3.18 18.11
C GLN A 50 -20.99 1.71 18.38
N TRP A 51 -21.96 1.01 18.96
CA TRP A 51 -21.83 -0.40 19.37
C TRP A 51 -21.24 -1.35 18.31
N PRO A 52 -21.62 -1.29 17.02
CA PRO A 52 -20.99 -2.12 15.99
C PRO A 52 -19.50 -1.85 15.83
N LEU A 53 -19.08 -0.59 15.94
CA LEU A 53 -17.68 -0.19 15.85
C LEU A 53 -16.90 -0.59 17.11
N ILE A 54 -17.53 -0.50 18.29
CA ILE A 54 -16.96 -1.00 19.55
C ILE A 54 -16.67 -2.50 19.44
N GLU A 55 -17.64 -3.29 18.98
CA GLU A 55 -17.47 -4.74 18.79
C GLU A 55 -16.35 -5.05 17.79
N LEU A 56 -16.31 -4.36 16.65
CA LEU A 56 -15.26 -4.52 15.64
C LEU A 56 -13.87 -4.21 16.21
N LEU A 57 -13.71 -3.10 16.94
CA LEU A 57 -12.43 -2.71 17.52
C LEU A 57 -11.95 -3.74 18.55
N LEU A 58 -12.85 -4.23 19.41
CA LEU A 58 -12.54 -5.28 20.39
C LEU A 58 -12.11 -6.58 19.70
N LEU A 59 -12.82 -7.01 18.65
CA LEU A 59 -12.46 -8.18 17.83
C LEU A 59 -11.09 -8.02 17.15
N HIS A 60 -10.66 -6.78 16.90
CA HIS A 60 -9.34 -6.49 16.33
C HIS A 60 -8.27 -6.15 17.38
N GLY A 61 -8.52 -6.47 18.66
CA GLY A 61 -7.53 -6.37 19.72
C GLY A 61 -7.34 -4.96 20.29
N ALA A 62 -8.40 -4.15 20.31
CA ALA A 62 -8.37 -2.87 21.01
C ALA A 62 -8.21 -3.05 22.52
N ARG A 63 -7.29 -2.28 23.11
CA ARG A 63 -7.05 -2.24 24.56
C ARG A 63 -8.24 -1.61 25.25
N LEU A 64 -8.67 -2.21 26.35
CA LEU A 64 -9.79 -1.69 27.12
C LEU A 64 -9.47 -0.28 27.66
N PRO A 65 -10.46 0.63 27.65
CA PRO A 65 -10.30 1.92 28.29
C PRO A 65 -10.12 1.77 29.80
N SER A 66 -9.50 2.76 30.41
CA SER A 66 -9.36 2.82 31.87
C SER A 66 -10.73 2.89 32.55
N ARG A 67 -10.80 2.42 33.80
CA ARG A 67 -12.00 2.53 34.62
C ARG A 67 -11.90 3.78 35.49
N GLN A 68 -12.90 4.65 35.39
CA GLN A 68 -13.00 5.86 36.20
C GLN A 68 -13.33 5.50 37.67
N PRO A 69 -13.06 6.41 38.63
CA PRO A 69 -13.45 6.22 40.04
C PRO A 69 -14.95 5.99 40.25
N SER A 70 -15.78 6.51 39.34
CA SER A 70 -17.23 6.29 39.28
C SER A 70 -17.63 4.85 38.96
N GLY A 71 -16.68 3.99 38.59
CA GLY A 71 -16.89 2.61 38.14
C GLY A 71 -17.26 2.47 36.67
N LEU A 72 -17.36 3.59 35.93
CA LEU A 72 -17.61 3.64 34.49
C LEU A 72 -16.33 3.42 33.69
N PHE A 73 -16.44 2.87 32.49
CA PHE A 73 -15.34 2.90 31.53
C PHE A 73 -15.18 4.29 30.93
N ASP A 74 -13.93 4.69 30.69
CA ASP A 74 -13.64 5.96 30.04
C ASP A 74 -14.31 6.05 28.66
N GLY A 75 -14.91 7.21 28.37
CA GLY A 75 -15.75 7.44 27.20
C GLY A 75 -17.22 7.00 27.34
N LEU A 76 -17.65 6.39 28.45
CA LEU A 76 -19.07 6.07 28.70
C LEU A 76 -19.65 6.91 29.84
N SER A 77 -20.85 7.48 29.60
CA SER A 77 -21.52 8.37 30.58
C SER A 77 -22.59 7.67 31.42
N SER A 78 -23.03 6.47 31.05
CA SER A 78 -24.13 5.75 31.73
C SER A 78 -23.68 4.41 32.31
N ARG A 79 -24.23 4.06 33.48
CA ARG A 79 -24.07 2.72 34.08
C ARG A 79 -24.65 1.62 33.18
N SER A 80 -25.73 1.89 32.45
CA SER A 80 -26.32 0.91 31.53
C SER A 80 -25.35 0.56 30.39
N ASP A 81 -24.72 1.58 29.80
CA ASP A 81 -23.76 1.41 28.72
C ASP A 81 -22.48 0.75 29.23
N SER A 82 -22.01 1.14 30.41
CA SER A 82 -20.87 0.48 31.06
C SER A 82 -21.12 -1.00 31.32
N SER A 83 -22.33 -1.37 31.74
CA SER A 83 -22.72 -2.78 31.91
C SER A 83 -22.81 -3.52 30.57
N ARG A 84 -23.36 -2.87 29.53
CA ARG A 84 -23.42 -3.44 28.17
C ARG A 84 -22.02 -3.66 27.60
N PHE A 85 -21.11 -2.70 27.78
CA PHE A 85 -19.72 -2.82 27.38
C PHE A 85 -19.01 -3.96 28.12
N ALA A 86 -19.18 -4.06 29.44
CA ALA A 86 -18.63 -5.17 30.21
C ALA A 86 -19.15 -6.54 29.74
N ALA A 87 -20.45 -6.64 29.44
CA ALA A 87 -21.03 -7.86 28.88
C ALA A 87 -20.45 -8.20 27.50
N LEU A 88 -20.22 -7.20 26.65
CA LEU A 88 -19.60 -7.38 25.33
C LEU A 88 -18.15 -7.86 25.46
N VAL A 89 -17.34 -7.23 26.31
CA VAL A 89 -15.95 -7.64 26.58
C VAL A 89 -15.90 -9.08 27.10
N LYS A 90 -16.79 -9.45 28.03
CA LYS A 90 -16.89 -10.81 28.54
C LYS A 90 -17.29 -11.81 27.44
N LYS A 91 -18.20 -11.42 26.55
CA LYS A 91 -18.65 -12.25 25.42
C LYS A 91 -17.53 -12.51 24.41
N ILE A 92 -16.77 -11.47 24.05
CA ILE A 92 -15.67 -11.57 23.08
C ILE A 92 -14.50 -12.38 23.68
N GLY A 93 -14.21 -12.16 24.97
CA GLY A 93 -13.11 -12.84 25.65
C GLY A 93 -11.73 -12.43 25.11
N PRO A 94 -10.67 -13.17 25.46
CA PRO A 94 -9.34 -12.93 24.92
C PRO A 94 -9.29 -13.27 23.42
N VAL A 95 -8.92 -12.30 22.61
CA VAL A 95 -8.74 -12.48 21.16
C VAL A 95 -7.29 -12.92 20.89
N PRO A 96 -7.03 -14.18 20.50
CA PRO A 96 -5.67 -14.68 20.29
C PRO A 96 -5.01 -14.08 19.04
N SER A 97 -5.80 -13.81 18.01
CA SER A 97 -5.34 -13.20 16.76
C SER A 97 -6.47 -12.43 16.09
N ARG A 98 -6.09 -11.41 15.31
CA ARG A 98 -7.05 -10.60 14.54
C ARG A 98 -7.76 -11.46 13.49
N PRO A 99 -9.03 -11.14 13.16
CA PRO A 99 -9.72 -11.73 12.02
C PRO A 99 -8.90 -11.61 10.73
N PRO A 100 -9.02 -12.57 9.78
CA PRO A 100 -8.27 -12.54 8.53
C PRO A 100 -8.48 -11.23 7.76
N ARG A 101 -7.38 -10.61 7.32
CA ARG A 101 -7.42 -9.39 6.50
C ARG A 101 -8.08 -9.73 5.15
N PRO A 102 -9.16 -9.03 4.73
CA PRO A 102 -9.69 -9.17 3.38
C PRO A 102 -8.68 -8.59 2.38
N CYS A 103 -8.55 -9.20 1.21
CA CYS A 103 -7.60 -8.72 0.22
C CYS A 103 -8.02 -7.33 -0.30
N PRO A 104 -7.12 -6.34 -0.31
CA PRO A 104 -7.43 -4.98 -0.78
C PRO A 104 -7.61 -4.87 -2.30
N CYS A 105 -7.68 -5.98 -3.04
CA CYS A 105 -8.24 -6.00 -4.39
C CYS A 105 -9.76 -6.14 -4.43
N TRP A 106 -10.40 -6.25 -3.25
CA TRP A 106 -11.85 -6.39 -3.07
C TRP A 106 -12.48 -7.60 -3.77
N SER A 107 -11.69 -8.65 -4.02
CA SER A 107 -12.19 -9.93 -4.57
C SER A 107 -13.10 -10.72 -3.62
N GLY A 108 -13.26 -10.26 -2.37
CA GLY A 108 -13.96 -10.99 -1.30
C GLY A 108 -13.15 -12.11 -0.66
N LYS A 109 -11.95 -12.41 -1.18
CA LYS A 109 -11.05 -13.42 -0.60
C LYS A 109 -10.20 -12.82 0.54
N PRO A 110 -9.80 -13.61 1.54
CA PRO A 110 -8.79 -13.18 2.50
C PRO A 110 -7.44 -13.00 1.78
N LEU A 111 -6.64 -12.06 2.27
CA LEU A 111 -5.32 -11.70 1.71
C LEU A 111 -4.42 -12.93 1.54
N SER A 112 -4.40 -13.80 2.55
CA SER A 112 -3.62 -15.05 2.57
C SER A 112 -4.04 -16.09 1.53
N LYS A 113 -5.21 -15.93 0.89
CA LYS A 113 -5.69 -16.78 -0.22
C LYS A 113 -5.82 -16.00 -1.52
N CYS A 114 -5.09 -14.89 -1.65
CA CYS A 114 -5.19 -13.95 -2.76
C CYS A 114 -3.79 -13.39 -3.07
N HIS A 115 -3.60 -12.08 -3.13
CA HIS A 115 -2.31 -11.46 -3.48
C HIS A 115 -1.13 -11.79 -2.55
N ALA A 116 -1.37 -12.33 -1.35
CA ALA A 116 -0.29 -12.86 -0.50
C ALA A 116 0.01 -14.36 -0.72
N ALA A 117 -0.85 -15.08 -1.45
CA ALA A 117 -0.60 -16.45 -1.88
C ALA A 117 0.14 -16.47 -3.22
N ASP A 118 -0.36 -15.71 -4.20
CA ASP A 118 0.14 -15.73 -5.57
C ASP A 118 0.19 -14.32 -6.17
N GLN A 119 1.00 -14.16 -7.22
CA GLN A 119 0.96 -12.99 -8.09
C GLN A 119 -0.20 -13.11 -9.08
N HIS A 120 -0.86 -12.00 -9.36
CA HIS A 120 -1.97 -11.95 -10.30
C HIS A 120 -1.61 -11.15 -11.54
N LEU A 121 -2.07 -11.56 -12.72
CA LEU A 121 -1.88 -10.77 -13.94
C LEU A 121 -2.59 -9.41 -13.81
N TYR A 122 -1.90 -8.35 -14.22
CA TYR A 122 -2.47 -7.02 -14.22
C TYR A 122 -3.63 -6.93 -15.24
N PRO A 123 -4.81 -6.41 -14.84
CA PRO A 123 -5.98 -6.44 -15.72
C PRO A 123 -5.79 -5.65 -17.02
N ALA A 124 -6.07 -6.27 -18.16
CA ALA A 124 -5.89 -5.66 -19.49
C ALA A 124 -6.67 -4.35 -19.70
N HIS A 125 -7.79 -4.16 -18.99
CA HIS A 125 -8.65 -2.99 -19.11
C HIS A 125 -8.26 -1.84 -18.16
N PHE A 126 -7.36 -2.08 -17.20
CA PHE A 126 -6.85 -1.03 -16.32
C PHE A 126 -5.89 -0.12 -17.08
N PHE A 127 -5.67 1.09 -16.57
CA PHE A 127 -4.68 2.01 -17.13
C PHE A 127 -3.30 1.37 -17.12
N CYS A 128 -2.55 1.53 -18.21
CA CYS A 128 -1.22 0.99 -18.31
C CYS A 128 -0.30 1.68 -17.29
N PRO A 129 0.46 0.93 -16.47
CA PRO A 129 1.32 1.50 -15.43
C PRO A 129 2.37 2.49 -15.95
N CYS A 130 2.81 2.33 -17.21
CA CYS A 130 3.78 3.22 -17.86
C CYS A 130 3.32 4.67 -18.09
N GLY A 131 2.11 5.03 -17.67
CA GLY A 131 1.62 6.41 -17.74
C GLY A 131 1.12 6.87 -19.12
N SER A 132 1.04 5.98 -20.11
CA SER A 132 0.63 6.31 -21.49
C SER A 132 -0.84 6.75 -21.65
N ARG A 133 -1.63 6.73 -20.57
CA ARG A 133 -3.10 6.93 -20.52
C ARG A 133 -3.92 5.91 -21.33
N LYS A 134 -3.28 4.95 -21.99
CA LYS A 134 -3.93 3.81 -22.64
C LYS A 134 -4.20 2.72 -21.61
N SER A 135 -5.15 1.83 -21.91
CA SER A 135 -5.30 0.60 -21.13
C SER A 135 -4.13 -0.35 -21.37
N TYR A 136 -3.79 -1.15 -20.36
CA TYR A 136 -2.64 -2.06 -20.38
C TYR A 136 -2.67 -3.01 -21.59
N GLY A 137 -3.84 -3.60 -21.87
CA GLY A 137 -4.12 -4.49 -23.00
C GLY A 137 -3.87 -3.89 -24.39
N TYR A 138 -3.85 -2.56 -24.47
CA TYR A 138 -3.62 -1.79 -25.70
C TYR A 138 -2.29 -1.03 -25.66
N CYS A 139 -1.44 -1.30 -24.67
CA CYS A 139 -0.17 -0.62 -24.46
C CYS A 139 0.97 -1.61 -24.20
N CYS A 140 1.47 -1.71 -22.97
CA CYS A 140 2.69 -2.47 -22.67
C CYS A 140 2.50 -3.98 -22.89
N SER A 141 1.28 -4.51 -22.74
CA SER A 141 1.02 -5.92 -23.03
C SER A 141 1.29 -6.29 -24.50
N ARG A 142 1.12 -5.34 -25.44
CA ARG A 142 1.40 -5.54 -26.88
C ARG A 142 2.89 -5.46 -27.22
N ARG A 143 3.70 -4.99 -26.28
CA ARG A 143 5.16 -4.82 -26.40
C ARG A 143 5.92 -5.89 -25.62
N GLU A 144 5.23 -6.98 -25.32
CA GLU A 144 5.74 -8.15 -24.59
C GLU A 144 6.15 -7.82 -23.15
N PHE A 145 5.67 -6.73 -22.55
CA PHE A 145 5.79 -6.57 -21.11
C PHE A 145 4.71 -7.40 -20.41
N GLN A 146 5.11 -8.09 -19.35
CA GLN A 146 4.22 -8.77 -18.44
C GLN A 146 4.16 -7.99 -17.13
N THR A 147 2.96 -7.49 -16.82
CA THR A 147 2.68 -6.78 -15.57
C THR A 147 1.85 -7.67 -14.65
N TYR A 148 2.21 -7.68 -13.38
CA TYR A 148 1.52 -8.44 -12.33
C TYR A 148 1.26 -7.55 -11.10
N GLU A 149 0.24 -7.90 -10.35
CA GLU A 149 -0.04 -7.39 -9.01
C GLU A 149 0.46 -8.41 -7.98
N ALA A 150 1.23 -7.95 -6.99
CA ALA A 150 1.76 -8.78 -5.92
C ALA A 150 1.61 -8.09 -4.56
N TRP A 151 1.46 -8.86 -3.49
CA TRP A 151 1.50 -8.31 -2.14
C TRP A 151 2.93 -7.93 -1.74
N HIS A 152 3.13 -6.69 -1.30
CA HIS A 152 4.39 -6.24 -0.73
C HIS A 152 4.30 -6.24 0.80
N THR A 153 4.85 -7.27 1.46
CA THR A 153 4.77 -7.46 2.92
C THR A 153 5.28 -6.25 3.71
N GLY A 154 6.40 -5.64 3.33
CA GLY A 154 6.99 -4.52 4.08
C GLY A 154 6.24 -3.18 3.97
N LEU A 155 5.35 -3.03 2.98
CA LEU A 155 4.56 -1.81 2.76
C LEU A 155 3.07 -2.06 3.00
N GLU A 156 2.71 -3.31 3.31
CA GLU A 156 1.34 -3.78 3.51
C GLU A 156 0.35 -3.31 2.44
N ARG A 157 0.76 -3.39 1.16
CA ARG A 157 -0.05 -2.98 0.02
C ARG A 157 0.21 -3.87 -1.20
N ILE A 158 -0.71 -3.80 -2.16
CA ILE A 158 -0.50 -4.37 -3.48
C ILE A 158 0.48 -3.46 -4.24
N GLU A 159 1.51 -4.07 -4.81
CA GLU A 159 2.48 -3.47 -5.71
C GLU A 159 2.22 -3.96 -7.13
N ILE A 160 2.41 -3.08 -8.11
CA ILE A 160 2.38 -3.43 -9.53
C ILE A 160 3.83 -3.61 -9.98
N ARG A 161 4.16 -4.79 -10.50
CA ARG A 161 5.48 -5.12 -11.04
C ARG A 161 5.37 -5.31 -12.54
N THR A 162 6.26 -4.69 -13.30
CA THR A 162 6.34 -4.89 -14.75
C THR A 162 7.68 -5.51 -15.07
N GLU A 163 7.63 -6.68 -15.69
CA GLU A 163 8.79 -7.38 -16.18
C GLU A 163 8.71 -7.42 -17.70
N ARG A 164 9.86 -7.39 -18.35
CA ARG A 164 9.98 -7.84 -19.73
C ARG A 164 10.54 -9.26 -19.66
N PRO A 165 9.88 -10.28 -20.21
CA PRO A 165 10.50 -11.57 -20.43
C PRO A 165 11.84 -11.29 -21.10
N SER A 166 12.92 -11.74 -20.48
CA SER A 166 14.27 -11.41 -20.90
C SER A 166 14.41 -11.66 -22.39
N LEU A 167 14.53 -10.59 -23.16
CA LEU A 167 15.22 -10.67 -24.45
C LEU A 167 16.58 -11.25 -24.11
N ASP A 168 16.95 -12.37 -24.73
CA ASP A 168 18.28 -12.99 -24.65
C ASP A 168 19.29 -12.07 -25.38
N LEU A 169 19.37 -10.82 -24.91
CA LEU A 169 20.21 -9.77 -25.45
C LEU A 169 21.61 -9.98 -24.88
N PRO A 170 22.64 -10.06 -25.75
CA PRO A 170 24.04 -10.14 -25.33
C PRO A 170 24.42 -9.08 -24.28
N ALA A 171 23.81 -7.89 -24.34
CA ALA A 171 24.00 -6.80 -23.37
C ALA A 171 23.62 -7.18 -21.93
N VAL A 172 22.58 -8.00 -21.72
CA VAL A 172 22.16 -8.46 -20.38
C VAL A 172 23.18 -9.44 -19.80
N ARG A 173 23.77 -10.30 -20.63
CA ARG A 173 24.87 -11.20 -20.22
C ARG A 173 26.12 -10.44 -19.82
N VAL A 174 26.43 -9.33 -20.51
CA VAL A 174 27.54 -8.44 -20.15
C VAL A 174 27.27 -7.71 -18.83
N LEU A 175 26.03 -7.28 -18.59
CA LEU A 175 25.62 -6.65 -17.33
C LEU A 175 25.69 -7.59 -16.12
N ALA A 176 25.38 -8.88 -16.32
CA ALA A 176 25.49 -9.91 -15.29
C ALA A 176 26.95 -10.18 -14.84
N GLN A 177 27.95 -9.77 -15.63
CA GLN A 177 29.37 -9.88 -15.30
C GLN A 177 29.92 -8.65 -14.56
N ILE A 178 29.07 -7.65 -14.27
CA ILE A 178 29.45 -6.50 -13.46
C ILE A 178 29.27 -6.87 -11.98
N PRO A 179 30.28 -6.69 -11.11
CA PRO A 179 30.10 -6.82 -9.66
C PRO A 179 28.94 -5.91 -9.22
N ASN A 180 28.02 -6.43 -8.41
CA ASN A 180 26.74 -5.80 -8.04
C ASN A 180 25.64 -5.76 -9.13
N ALA A 181 25.66 -6.67 -10.11
CA ALA A 181 24.61 -6.81 -11.12
C ALA A 181 23.17 -6.89 -10.57
N LYS A 182 22.97 -7.38 -9.34
CA LYS A 182 21.66 -7.38 -8.65
C LYS A 182 21.17 -5.97 -8.32
N GLU A 183 22.06 -5.03 -7.98
CA GLU A 183 21.70 -3.62 -7.77
C GLU A 183 21.37 -2.93 -9.10
N LEU A 184 22.09 -3.29 -10.18
CA LEU A 184 21.86 -2.80 -11.54
C LEU A 184 20.53 -3.30 -12.14
N SER A 185 20.19 -4.57 -11.91
CA SER A 185 18.92 -5.15 -12.39
C SER A 185 17.70 -4.48 -11.75
N GLY A 186 17.76 -4.17 -10.45
CA GLY A 186 16.71 -3.41 -9.76
C GLY A 186 16.51 -1.97 -10.28
N MET A 187 17.56 -1.36 -10.86
CA MET A 187 17.50 -0.01 -11.43
C MET A 187 17.04 0.02 -12.90
N MET A 188 17.19 -1.09 -13.64
CA MET A 188 16.76 -1.22 -15.04
C MET A 188 15.24 -1.29 -15.25
N TYR A 189 14.46 -1.57 -14.19
CA TYR A 189 13.00 -1.66 -14.26
C TYR A 189 12.26 -0.34 -14.00
N ASN A 190 12.97 0.80 -13.91
CA ASN A 190 12.34 2.11 -13.84
C ASN A 190 11.97 2.59 -15.25
N PHE A 191 10.95 1.95 -15.83
CA PHE A 191 10.33 2.37 -17.10
C PHE A 191 9.37 3.56 -16.91
N ASP A 192 9.22 4.04 -15.68
CA ASP A 192 8.37 5.17 -15.38
C ASP A 192 9.17 6.47 -15.49
N GLY A 193 8.92 7.19 -16.59
CA GLY A 193 9.32 8.57 -16.78
C GLY A 193 8.73 9.57 -15.77
N PHE A 194 8.31 9.14 -14.57
CA PHE A 194 7.90 10.01 -13.46
C PHE A 194 8.10 9.32 -12.10
N MET A 195 9.34 8.99 -11.75
CA MET A 195 9.75 9.12 -10.35
C MET A 195 10.54 10.42 -10.27
N ASN A 196 9.99 11.42 -9.56
CA ASN A 196 10.79 12.54 -9.07
C ASN A 196 11.82 11.94 -8.11
N LEU A 197 12.93 11.47 -8.68
CA LEU A 197 14.07 10.99 -7.92
C LEU A 197 14.57 12.14 -7.03
N PRO A 198 14.85 11.90 -5.74
CA PRO A 198 15.36 12.94 -4.85
C PRO A 198 16.57 13.67 -5.46
N PRO A 199 16.73 14.99 -5.24
CA PRO A 199 17.90 15.72 -5.69
C PRO A 199 19.16 15.04 -5.11
N GLY A 200 19.97 14.44 -6.00
CA GLY A 200 21.12 13.58 -5.64
C GLY A 200 21.12 12.23 -6.35
N TYR A 201 19.94 11.63 -6.57
CA TYR A 201 19.82 10.36 -7.29
C TYR A 201 20.03 10.51 -8.80
N GLN A 202 19.69 11.67 -9.37
CA GLN A 202 19.92 11.97 -10.79
C GLN A 202 21.42 11.97 -11.12
N GLU A 203 22.24 12.58 -10.27
CA GLU A 203 23.69 12.63 -10.44
C GLU A 203 24.32 11.25 -10.30
N GLN A 204 23.83 10.44 -9.35
CA GLN A 204 24.25 9.04 -9.20
C GLN A 204 23.88 8.18 -10.42
N ASN A 205 22.66 8.33 -10.93
CA ASN A 205 22.22 7.64 -12.15
C ASN A 205 23.04 8.05 -13.37
N LYS A 206 23.33 9.34 -13.54
CA LYS A 206 24.20 9.83 -14.63
C LYS A 206 25.59 9.23 -14.55
N ARG A 207 26.23 9.25 -13.36
CA ARG A 207 27.55 8.62 -13.13
C ARG A 207 27.54 7.14 -13.47
N MET A 208 26.50 6.42 -13.07
CA MET A 208 26.36 4.99 -13.36
C MET A 208 26.18 4.72 -14.86
N ARG A 209 25.33 5.48 -15.56
CA ARG A 209 25.17 5.35 -17.02
C ARG A 209 26.46 5.65 -17.76
N CYS A 210 27.21 6.67 -17.36
CA CYS A 210 28.51 6.98 -17.96
C CYS A 210 29.50 5.82 -17.81
N ALA A 211 29.64 5.29 -16.60
CA ALA A 211 30.53 4.16 -16.33
C ALA A 211 30.12 2.89 -17.12
N MET A 212 28.82 2.65 -17.26
CA MET A 212 28.28 1.55 -18.05
C MET A 212 28.56 1.73 -19.55
N ALA A 213 28.34 2.93 -20.09
CA ALA A 213 28.62 3.26 -21.48
C ALA A 213 30.11 3.08 -21.82
N ASP A 214 31.02 3.55 -20.95
CA ASP A 214 32.46 3.39 -21.13
C ASP A 214 32.88 1.91 -21.12
N ARG A 215 32.29 1.12 -20.22
CA ARG A 215 32.57 -0.31 -20.13
C ARG A 215 32.05 -1.08 -21.34
N LEU A 216 30.84 -0.78 -21.81
CA LEU A 216 30.26 -1.40 -23.01
C LEU A 216 31.07 -1.05 -24.26
N LEU A 217 31.54 0.20 -24.38
CA LEU A 217 32.39 0.65 -25.48
C LEU A 217 33.76 -0.04 -25.45
N ALA A 218 34.38 -0.17 -24.27
CA ALA A 218 35.64 -0.88 -24.09
C ALA A 218 35.53 -2.37 -24.46
N LEU A 219 34.38 -3.00 -24.16
CA LEU A 219 34.06 -4.37 -24.54
C LEU A 219 33.63 -4.52 -26.01
N ARG A 220 33.54 -3.42 -26.76
CA ARG A 220 32.98 -3.39 -28.13
C ARG A 220 31.59 -4.00 -28.23
N ALA A 221 30.81 -3.92 -27.16
CA ALA A 221 29.45 -4.44 -27.09
C ALA A 221 28.41 -3.48 -27.70
N VAL A 222 28.78 -2.21 -27.88
CA VAL A 222 27.94 -1.13 -28.43
C VAL A 222 28.78 -0.21 -29.31
N ASP A 223 28.15 0.51 -30.23
CA ASP A 223 28.84 1.53 -31.03
C ASP A 223 29.04 2.85 -30.24
N PRO A 224 29.95 3.73 -30.68
CA PRO A 224 30.20 5.01 -30.03
C PRO A 224 28.96 5.92 -29.94
N GLY A 225 28.03 5.84 -30.88
CA GLY A 225 26.79 6.61 -30.89
C GLY A 225 25.82 6.13 -29.81
N TYR A 226 25.68 4.83 -29.63
CA TYR A 226 24.90 4.26 -28.52
C TYR A 226 25.51 4.62 -27.15
N ALA A 227 26.84 4.53 -27.01
CA ALA A 227 27.54 4.93 -25.79
C ALA A 227 27.39 6.42 -25.49
N TYR A 228 27.40 7.28 -26.51
CA TYR A 228 27.11 8.71 -26.39
C TYR A 228 25.68 8.94 -25.90
N ALA A 229 24.68 8.30 -26.52
CA ALA A 229 23.29 8.45 -26.14
C ALA A 229 23.04 8.07 -24.66
N MET A 230 23.64 6.98 -24.17
CA MET A 230 23.56 6.58 -22.75
C MET A 230 24.06 7.65 -21.76
N LYS A 231 25.06 8.45 -22.17
CA LYS A 231 25.65 9.50 -21.32
C LYS A 231 24.78 10.77 -21.27
N GLU A 232 24.09 11.05 -22.37
CA GLU A 232 23.35 12.30 -22.57
C GLU A 232 21.87 12.20 -22.18
N VAL A 233 21.22 11.05 -22.40
CA VAL A 233 19.78 10.91 -22.17
C VAL A 233 19.45 10.37 -20.79
N ASP A 234 18.28 10.73 -20.25
CA ASP A 234 17.86 10.31 -18.91
C ASP A 234 17.32 8.88 -18.79
N PHE A 235 17.54 8.06 -19.80
CA PHE A 235 17.16 6.65 -19.87
C PHE A 235 18.26 5.83 -20.54
N ILE A 236 18.15 4.50 -20.54
CA ILE A 236 19.05 3.61 -21.30
C ILE A 236 18.37 3.34 -22.65
N PRO A 237 18.96 3.77 -23.79
CA PRO A 237 18.42 3.48 -25.12
C PRO A 237 18.28 1.97 -25.34
N GLN A 238 17.22 1.53 -26.02
CA GLN A 238 17.05 0.12 -26.38
C GLN A 238 17.60 -0.19 -27.76
#